data_AF-A0A174D6K3-F1
#
_entry.id   AF-A0A174D6K3-F1
#
_cell.length_a   1.000
_cell.length_b   1.000
_cell.length_c   1.000
_cell.angle_alpha   90.00
_cell.angle_beta   90.00
_cell.angle_gamma   90.00
#
_symmetry.space_group_name_H-M   'P 1'
#
loop_
_entity.id
_entity.type
_entity.pdbx_description
1 polymer ?
#
loop_
_entity_poly.entity_id
_entity_poly.type
_entity_poly.pdbx_seq_one_letter_code
_entity_poly.pdbx_strand_id
1 'polypeptide(L)'
;MLYQIDISHRAHQDIEDAACYIAYQLKNPSAAQNLVRRAFGSIDSLEELPARFSVVRDPFLASLSIRFVPVQGYLAFYQVNEVTQTVHILRFLYGQSNWASILKTDFHPN
;
A
#
# COMPACT_ATOMS: atom_id res chain seq x y z
N MET A 1 -13.98 -16.77 5.96
CA MET A 1 -12.55 -16.96 6.28
C MET A 1 -11.89 -15.62 6.04
N LEU A 2 -11.05 -15.17 6.98
CA LEU A 2 -10.29 -13.93 6.86
C LEU A 2 -8.90 -14.25 6.30
N TYR A 3 -8.40 -13.43 5.40
CA TYR A 3 -7.02 -13.50 4.92
C TYR A 3 -6.09 -12.96 6.01
N GLN A 4 -4.88 -13.50 6.11
CA GLN A 4 -3.83 -12.92 6.94
C GLN A 4 -3.22 -11.70 6.24
N ILE A 5 -3.01 -10.60 6.97
CA ILE A 5 -2.24 -9.46 6.47
C ILE A 5 -0.75 -9.68 6.78
N ASP A 6 0.08 -9.52 5.76
CA ASP A 6 1.53 -9.45 5.87
C ASP A 6 2.01 -8.10 5.32
N ILE A 7 2.63 -7.28 6.17
CA ILE A 7 3.08 -5.94 5.80
C ILE A 7 4.59 -5.96 5.60
N SER A 8 5.04 -5.65 4.38
CA SER A 8 6.46 -5.57 4.10
C SER A 8 7.14 -4.47 4.94
N HIS A 9 8.42 -4.66 5.23
CA HIS A 9 9.22 -3.63 5.89
C HIS A 9 9.20 -2.28 5.13
N ARG A 10 9.19 -2.34 3.79
CA ARG A 10 9.11 -1.14 2.94
C ARG A 10 7.78 -0.42 3.10
N ALA A 11 6.66 -1.14 3.12
CA ALA A 11 5.35 -0.54 3.32
C ALA A 11 5.23 0.10 4.71
N HIS A 12 5.79 -0.53 5.74
CA HIS A 12 5.83 0.06 7.08
C HIS A 12 6.63 1.37 7.11
N GLN A 13 7.83 1.36 6.53
CA GLN A 13 8.68 2.56 6.43
C GLN A 13 7.99 3.67 5.63
N ASP A 14 7.35 3.33 4.51
CA ASP A 14 6.63 4.28 3.68
C ASP A 14 5.51 5.01 4.47
N ILE A 15 4.76 4.28 5.31
CA ILE A 15 3.71 4.86 6.17
C ILE A 15 4.32 5.80 7.22
N GLU A 16 5.41 5.37 7.86
CA GLU A 16 6.13 6.17 8.85
C GLU A 16 6.69 7.45 8.24
N ASP A 17 7.39 7.35 7.10
CA ASP A 17 7.97 8.49 6.39
C ASP A 17 6.88 9.49 5.96
N ALA A 18 5.75 9.00 5.47
CA ALA A 18 4.61 9.84 5.10
C ALA A 18 4.02 10.57 6.32
N ALA A 19 3.84 9.86 7.44
CA ALA A 19 3.33 10.45 8.68
C ALA A 19 4.31 11.50 9.24
N CYS A 20 5.61 11.20 9.27
CA CYS A 20 6.66 12.12 9.71
C CYS A 20 6.73 13.37 8.82
N TYR A 21 6.66 13.21 7.50
CA TYR A 21 6.63 14.35 6.58
C TYR A 21 5.46 15.29 6.87
N ILE A 22 4.24 14.74 7.03
CA ILE A 22 3.04 15.53 7.33
C ILE A 22 3.13 16.19 8.71
N ALA A 23 3.59 15.45 9.73
CA ALA A 23 3.65 15.95 11.10
C ALA A 23 4.66 17.10 11.25
N TYR A 24 5.86 16.92 10.70
CA TYR A 24 6.99 17.82 10.97
C TYR A 24 7.19 18.86 9.88
N GLN A 25 7.06 18.49 8.60
CA GLN A 25 7.34 19.42 7.50
C GLN A 25 6.11 20.21 7.08
N LEU A 26 4.95 19.56 7.04
CA LEU A 26 3.68 20.27 6.84
C LEU A 26 3.09 20.81 8.15
N LYS A 27 3.75 20.54 9.29
CA LYS A 27 3.35 21.00 10.64
C LYS A 27 1.91 20.63 10.99
N ASN A 28 1.45 19.45 10.55
CA ASN A 28 0.08 19.01 10.73
C ASN A 28 0.02 17.61 11.40
N PRO A 29 0.32 17.51 12.71
CA PRO A 29 0.33 16.22 13.42
C PRO A 29 -1.04 15.54 13.45
N SER A 30 -2.15 16.30 13.41
CA SER A 30 -3.49 15.73 13.33
C SER A 30 -3.72 15.01 12.00
N ALA A 31 -3.29 15.59 10.89
CA ALA A 31 -3.35 14.93 9.58
C ALA A 31 -2.47 13.68 9.53
N ALA A 32 -1.28 13.70 10.14
CA ALA A 32 -0.40 12.53 10.22
C ALA A 32 -1.04 11.37 10.99
N GLN A 33 -1.62 11.63 12.17
CA GLN A 33 -2.35 10.61 12.94
C GLN A 33 -3.55 10.06 12.16
N ASN A 34 -4.27 10.94 11.45
CA ASN A 34 -5.38 10.53 10.60
C ASN A 34 -4.91 9.65 9.43
N LEU A 35 -3.77 9.95 8.80
CA LEU A 35 -3.20 9.11 7.74
C LEU A 35 -2.91 7.72 8.27
N VAL A 36 -2.17 7.59 9.38
CA VAL A 36 -1.80 6.31 9.98
C VAL A 36 -3.05 5.48 10.30
N ARG A 37 -4.03 6.06 11.00
CA ARG A 37 -5.29 5.39 11.33
C ARG A 37 -6.05 4.91 10.09
N ARG A 38 -6.11 5.74 9.05
CA ARG A 38 -6.81 5.42 7.79
C ARG A 38 -6.05 4.35 6.99
N ALA A 39 -4.72 4.37 7.02
CA ALA A 39 -3.88 3.39 6.34
C ALA A 39 -4.08 1.99 6.93
N PHE A 40 -3.86 1.84 8.24
CA PHE A 40 -4.07 0.55 8.90
C PHE A 40 -5.53 0.08 8.81
N GLY A 41 -6.51 0.95 9.05
CA GLY A 41 -7.92 0.56 8.89
C GLY A 41 -8.28 0.13 7.45
N SER A 42 -7.65 0.70 6.43
CA SER A 42 -7.85 0.27 5.04
C SER A 42 -7.14 -1.05 4.75
N ILE A 43 -5.94 -1.25 5.29
CA ILE A 43 -5.16 -2.49 5.17
C ILE A 43 -5.88 -3.65 5.87
N ASP A 44 -6.29 -3.48 7.13
CA ASP A 44 -6.98 -4.49 7.93
C ASP A 44 -8.30 -4.89 7.27
N SER A 45 -9.01 -3.94 6.65
CA SER A 45 -10.24 -4.26 5.93
C SER A 45 -10.03 -5.19 4.72
N LEU A 46 -8.79 -5.38 4.24
CA LEU A 46 -8.50 -6.33 3.16
C LEU A 46 -8.62 -7.79 3.62
N GLU A 47 -8.66 -8.08 4.91
CA GLU A 47 -8.83 -9.45 5.44
C GLU A 47 -10.12 -10.13 4.94
N GLU A 48 -11.20 -9.38 4.70
CA GLU A 48 -12.48 -9.96 4.29
C GLU A 48 -12.64 -10.15 2.77
N LEU A 49 -12.24 -9.14 1.99
CA LEU A 49 -12.45 -9.08 0.54
C LEU A 49 -11.26 -8.41 -0.15
N PRO A 50 -10.08 -9.05 -0.17
CA PRO A 50 -8.88 -8.43 -0.70
C PRO A 50 -8.92 -8.26 -2.22
N ALA A 51 -9.69 -9.08 -2.94
CA ALA A 51 -9.84 -8.96 -4.39
C ALA A 51 -10.79 -7.84 -4.85
N ARG A 52 -11.40 -7.07 -3.93
CA ARG A 52 -12.41 -6.04 -4.26
C ARG A 52 -11.87 -4.84 -5.03
N PHE A 53 -10.56 -4.58 -4.94
CA PHE A 53 -9.93 -3.48 -5.66
C PHE A 53 -9.28 -3.93 -6.95
N SER A 54 -9.24 -3.03 -7.93
CA SER A 54 -8.69 -3.29 -9.26
C SER A 54 -7.19 -3.52 -9.23
N VAL A 55 -6.72 -4.31 -10.20
CA VAL A 55 -5.30 -4.45 -10.54
C VAL A 55 -4.80 -3.14 -11.16
N VAL A 56 -3.53 -2.82 -10.91
CA VAL A 56 -2.83 -1.69 -11.54
C VAL A 56 -2.90 -1.80 -13.07
N ARG A 57 -3.05 -0.68 -13.78
CA ARG A 57 -3.18 -0.67 -15.25
C ARG A 57 -1.86 -0.83 -16.01
N ASP A 58 -0.73 -0.55 -15.36
CA ASP A 58 0.59 -0.74 -15.97
C ASP A 58 0.81 -2.22 -16.33
N PRO A 59 1.17 -2.55 -17.59
CA PRO A 59 1.22 -3.94 -18.05
C PRO A 59 2.13 -4.86 -17.24
N PHE A 60 3.30 -4.38 -16.82
CA PHE A 60 4.25 -5.17 -16.04
C PHE A 60 3.69 -5.43 -14.65
N LEU A 61 3.23 -4.39 -13.96
CA LEU A 61 2.65 -4.55 -12.62
C LEU A 61 1.33 -5.37 -12.63
N ALA A 62 0.57 -5.25 -13.72
CA ALA A 62 -0.63 -6.06 -13.95
C ALA A 62 -0.30 -7.55 -14.12
N SER A 63 0.79 -7.89 -14.83
CA SER A 63 1.25 -9.29 -14.93
C SER A 63 1.66 -9.89 -13.59
N LEU A 64 2.04 -9.05 -12.62
CA LEU A 64 2.31 -9.44 -11.24
C LEU A 64 1.03 -9.45 -10.37
N SER A 65 -0.15 -9.20 -10.95
CA SER A 65 -1.43 -9.11 -10.22
C SER A 65 -1.43 -8.11 -9.05
N ILE A 66 -0.64 -7.04 -9.15
CA ILE A 66 -0.56 -6.00 -8.12
C ILE A 66 -1.85 -5.19 -8.11
N ARG A 67 -2.48 -5.09 -6.94
CA ARG A 67 -3.69 -4.30 -6.66
C ARG A 67 -3.32 -3.07 -5.83
N PHE A 68 -4.25 -2.14 -5.71
CA PHE A 68 -4.07 -0.99 -4.82
C PHE A 68 -5.37 -0.54 -4.17
N VAL A 69 -5.25 0.01 -2.95
CA VAL A 69 -6.33 0.71 -2.25
C VAL A 69 -5.95 2.17 -2.02
N PRO A 70 -6.80 3.14 -2.40
CA PRO A 70 -6.54 4.55 -2.12
C PRO A 70 -6.79 4.89 -0.65
N VAL A 71 -5.86 5.64 -0.04
CA VAL A 71 -5.91 6.09 1.35
C VAL A 71 -5.43 7.53 1.44
N GLN A 72 -6.35 8.50 1.60
CA GLN A 72 -5.99 9.91 1.89
C GLN A 72 -4.93 10.50 0.94
N GLY A 73 -5.04 10.24 -0.38
CA GLY A 73 -4.08 10.72 -1.38
C GLY A 73 -2.84 9.84 -1.57
N TYR A 74 -2.70 8.77 -0.77
CA TYR A 74 -1.73 7.70 -0.94
C TYR A 74 -2.39 6.44 -1.51
N LEU A 75 -1.57 5.48 -1.93
CA LEU A 75 -1.96 4.21 -2.49
C LEU A 75 -1.21 3.10 -1.75
N ALA A 76 -1.94 2.18 -1.11
CA ALA A 76 -1.35 0.96 -0.58
C ALA A 76 -1.38 -0.11 -1.68
N PHE A 77 -0.21 -0.53 -2.16
CA PHE A 77 -0.06 -1.56 -3.18
C PHE A 77 0.09 -2.92 -2.52
N TYR A 78 -0.63 -3.92 -3.02
CA TYR A 78 -0.66 -5.24 -2.42
C TYR A 78 -0.88 -6.36 -3.44
N GLN A 79 -0.56 -7.59 -3.03
CA GLN A 79 -0.85 -8.83 -3.73
C GLN A 79 -1.66 -9.77 -2.85
N VAL A 80 -2.45 -10.64 -3.48
CA VAL A 80 -3.26 -11.65 -2.78
C VAL A 80 -2.73 -13.02 -3.17
N ASN A 81 -2.32 -13.78 -2.17
CA ASN A 81 -2.01 -15.20 -2.30
C ASN A 81 -3.24 -16.01 -1.88
N GLU A 82 -3.95 -16.54 -2.87
CA GLU A 82 -5.18 -17.32 -2.64
C GLU A 82 -4.91 -18.70 -2.01
N VAL A 83 -3.70 -19.25 -2.19
CA VAL A 83 -3.32 -20.57 -1.64
C VAL A 83 -3.07 -20.47 -0.15
N THR A 84 -2.33 -19.45 0.28
CA THR A 84 -2.02 -19.22 1.70
C THR A 84 -3.03 -18.32 2.40
N GLN A 85 -4.03 -17.81 1.66
CA GLN A 85 -4.97 -16.78 2.11
C GLN A 85 -4.24 -15.60 2.76
N THR A 86 -3.23 -15.06 2.09
CA THR A 86 -2.40 -13.96 2.60
C THR A 86 -2.49 -12.74 1.70
N VAL A 87 -2.62 -11.56 2.29
CA VAL A 87 -2.53 -10.26 1.62
C VAL A 87 -1.16 -9.67 1.95
N HIS A 88 -0.29 -9.59 0.94
CA HIS A 88 1.03 -8.99 1.09
C HIS A 88 0.95 -7.51 0.74
N ILE A 89 1.08 -6.62 1.72
CA ILE A 89 1.20 -5.18 1.51
C ILE A 89 2.64 -4.88 1.12
N LEU A 90 2.83 -4.42 -0.12
CA LEU A 90 4.13 -4.28 -0.75
C LEU A 90 4.75 -2.90 -0.51
N ARG A 91 3.99 -1.84 -0.76
CA ARG A 91 4.41 -0.42 -0.67
C ARG A 91 3.23 0.48 -0.30
N PHE A 92 3.51 1.65 0.26
CA PHE A 92 2.52 2.70 0.54
C PHE A 92 2.96 4.06 -0.04
N LEU A 93 2.57 4.37 -1.27
CA LEU A 93 3.16 5.50 -2.01
C LEU A 93 2.20 6.66 -2.18
N TYR A 94 2.73 7.88 -2.25
CA TYR A 94 1.93 9.05 -2.55
C TYR A 94 1.33 8.93 -3.96
N GLY A 95 0.03 9.14 -4.11
CA GLY A 95 -0.70 8.84 -5.35
C GLY A 95 -0.30 9.70 -6.54
N GLN A 96 0.26 10.88 -6.30
CA GLN A 96 0.78 11.77 -7.35
C GLN A 96 2.28 11.58 -7.61
N SER A 97 2.94 10.65 -6.91
CA SER A 97 4.32 10.27 -7.23
C SER A 97 4.38 9.41 -8.49
N ASN A 98 5.59 9.23 -9.04
CA ASN A 98 5.82 8.24 -10.09
C ASN A 98 5.93 6.81 -9.51
N TRP A 99 4.86 6.37 -8.84
CA TRP A 99 4.78 5.08 -8.16
C TRP A 99 5.05 3.91 -9.11
N ALA A 100 4.68 4.02 -10.39
CA ALA A 100 4.89 2.95 -11.37
C ALA A 100 6.39 2.68 -11.58
N SER A 101 7.20 3.74 -11.71
CA SER A 101 8.66 3.60 -11.79
C SER A 101 9.25 3.05 -10.50
N ILE A 102 8.80 3.52 -9.33
CA ILE A 102 9.27 3.02 -8.02
C ILE A 102 9.02 1.51 -7.90
N LEU A 103 7.79 1.06 -8.16
CA LEU A 103 7.43 -0.36 -8.08
C LEU A 103 8.18 -1.21 -9.10
N LYS A 104 8.37 -0.71 -10.32
CA LYS A 104 9.18 -1.42 -11.33
C LYS A 104 10.61 -1.62 -10.87
N THR A 105 11.21 -0.64 -10.20
CA THR A 105 12.55 -0.77 -9.61
C THR A 105 12.56 -1.79 -8.47
N ASP A 106 11.52 -1.82 -7.62
CA ASP A 106 11.42 -2.79 -6.51
C ASP A 106 11.31 -4.25 -6.99
N PHE A 107 10.60 -4.47 -8.10
CA PHE A 107 10.28 -5.81 -8.61
C PHE A 107 11.06 -6.20 -9.86
N HIS A 108 12.03 -5.40 -10.30
CA HIS A 108 12.88 -5.78 -11.41
C HIS A 108 13.77 -6.94 -10.97
N PRO A 109 13.80 -8.08 -11.70
CA PRO A 109 14.83 -9.09 -11.46
C PRO A 109 16.19 -8.47 -11.78
N ASN A 110 17.13 -8.58 -10.84
CA ASN A 110 18.54 -8.37 -11.11
C ASN A 110 19.06 -9.46 -12.06
#